data_AF-A0A5C2SM97-F1
#
_entry.id   AF-A0A5C2SM97-F1
#
_cell.length_a   1.000
_cell.length_b   1.000
_cell.length_c   1.000
_cell.angle_alpha   90.00
_cell.angle_beta   90.00
_cell.angle_gamma   90.00
#
_symmetry.space_group_name_H-M   'P 1'
#
loop_
_entity.id
_entity.type
_entity.pdbx_description
1 polymer ?
#
loop_
_entity_poly.entity_id
_entity_poly.type
_entity_poly.pdbx_seq_one_letter_code
_entity_poly.pdbx_strand_id
1 'polypeptide(L)'
;MSLAKSWFDHTFSSRQATEQLLRPDLESGLLSQHDFDLCVAFLPGYHRYLPYVHTVLWGAAAGFGLYRFKPKVRFPTTIVGVSAVSGYGFGLAHYFREHRKFARQLDDRQAFLLVLENVNKRLGNPNRLFPRLDNNRILESVMKRKQESGEVFAPGDDLVGNSTPESLAMADGSSPAPKAEEPSPARPKTAWEAIREANAQNTGKRSSWDELRQRHERDRVSDRVTIQPQTSTPSDLEDPRAKAQAEFDAILEAERKAARG
;
A
#
# COMPACT_ATOMS: atom_id res chain seq x y z
N MET A 1 17.75 13.87 10.39
CA MET A 1 17.00 13.80 9.12
C MET A 1 15.55 13.47 9.45
N SER A 2 14.56 14.01 8.73
CA SER A 2 13.15 13.63 8.97
C SER A 2 12.95 12.15 8.68
N LEU A 3 12.26 11.42 9.57
CA LEU A 3 11.91 10.00 9.40
C LEU A 3 11.30 9.71 8.02
N ALA A 4 10.40 10.59 7.57
CA ALA A 4 9.76 10.48 6.25
C ALA A 4 10.77 10.43 5.09
N LYS A 5 11.79 11.30 5.08
CA LYS A 5 12.82 11.30 4.03
C LYS A 5 13.58 9.97 3.99
N SER A 6 14.03 9.50 5.16
CA SER A 6 14.76 8.22 5.24
C SER A 6 13.91 7.07 4.74
N TRP A 7 12.63 7.04 5.13
CA TRP A 7 11.68 6.05 4.65
C TRP A 7 11.51 6.11 3.12
N PHE A 8 11.30 7.29 2.55
CA PHE A 8 11.15 7.45 1.10
C PHE A 8 12.38 6.97 0.32
N ASP A 9 13.57 7.35 0.79
CA ASP A 9 14.82 6.98 0.14
C ASP A 9 15.05 5.46 0.14
N HIS A 10 14.70 4.78 1.24
CA HIS A 10 14.84 3.32 1.34
C HIS A 10 13.75 2.56 0.59
N THR A 11 12.50 2.97 0.72
CA THR A 11 11.35 2.29 0.12
C THR A 11 11.41 2.31 -1.40
N PHE A 12 11.72 3.46 -1.98
CA PHE A 12 11.71 3.66 -3.44
C PHE A 12 13.12 3.65 -4.03
N SER A 13 13.97 2.72 -3.59
CA SER A 13 15.40 2.70 -3.94
C SER A 13 15.67 2.52 -5.44
N SER A 14 14.79 1.82 -6.16
CA SER A 14 14.92 1.55 -7.58
C SER A 14 13.59 1.74 -8.31
N ARG A 15 13.67 1.88 -9.63
CA ARG A 15 12.49 1.95 -10.51
C ARG A 15 11.63 0.70 -10.40
N GLN A 16 12.24 -0.48 -10.45
CA GLN A 16 11.53 -1.77 -10.34
C GLN A 16 10.84 -1.93 -8.99
N ALA A 17 11.51 -1.57 -7.89
CA ALA A 17 10.89 -1.60 -6.57
C ALA A 17 9.70 -0.64 -6.48
N THR A 18 9.83 0.56 -7.06
CA THR A 18 8.76 1.55 -7.11
C THR A 18 7.56 1.02 -7.91
N GLU A 19 7.79 0.45 -9.09
CA GLU A 19 6.75 -0.18 -9.92
C GLU A 19 6.05 -1.31 -9.17
N GLN A 20 6.80 -2.22 -8.53
CA GLN A 20 6.23 -3.33 -7.77
C GLN A 20 5.37 -2.87 -6.59
N LEU A 21 5.81 -1.84 -5.87
CA LEU A 21 5.09 -1.32 -4.69
C LEU A 21 3.81 -0.55 -5.07
N LEU A 22 3.82 0.14 -6.22
CA LEU A 22 2.70 0.97 -6.67
C LEU A 22 1.72 0.22 -7.57
N ARG A 23 2.14 -0.86 -8.23
CA ARG A 23 1.30 -1.61 -9.19
C ARG A 23 -0.04 -2.10 -8.61
N PRO A 24 -0.14 -2.60 -7.36
CA PRO A 24 -1.45 -2.97 -6.82
C PRO A 24 -2.40 -1.77 -6.65
N ASP A 25 -1.87 -0.57 -6.41
CA ASP A 25 -2.71 0.63 -6.29
C ASP A 25 -3.10 1.22 -7.66
N LEU A 26 -2.31 0.94 -8.70
CA LEU A 26 -2.69 1.17 -10.09
C LEU A 26 -3.84 0.22 -10.50
N GLU A 27 -3.70 -1.08 -10.21
CA GLU A 27 -4.68 -2.12 -10.57
C GLU A 27 -6.04 -1.91 -9.89
N SER A 28 -6.03 -1.48 -8.62
CA SER A 28 -7.26 -1.07 -7.90
C SER A 28 -7.87 0.24 -8.41
N GLY A 29 -7.22 0.93 -9.35
CA GLY A 29 -7.65 2.21 -9.88
C GLY A 29 -7.54 3.37 -8.90
N LEU A 30 -6.90 3.19 -7.73
CA LEU A 30 -6.66 4.27 -6.77
C LEU A 30 -5.66 5.29 -7.33
N LEU A 31 -4.66 4.81 -8.08
CA LEU A 31 -3.65 5.62 -8.73
C LEU A 31 -3.92 5.68 -10.25
N SER A 32 -3.94 6.88 -10.82
CA SER A 32 -4.01 7.07 -12.29
C SER A 32 -2.75 6.51 -12.96
N GLN A 33 -2.88 6.00 -14.20
CA GLN A 33 -1.74 5.58 -15.01
C GLN A 33 -0.72 6.72 -15.20
N HIS A 34 -1.21 7.95 -15.37
CA HIS A 34 -0.36 9.14 -15.50
C HIS A 34 0.48 9.38 -14.24
N ASP A 35 -0.19 9.37 -13.08
CA ASP A 35 0.46 9.56 -11.79
C ASP A 35 1.45 8.43 -11.48
N PHE A 36 1.12 7.19 -11.84
CA PHE A 36 2.01 6.04 -11.72
C PHE A 36 3.31 6.25 -12.51
N ASP A 37 3.22 6.62 -13.79
CA ASP A 37 4.40 6.85 -14.63
C ASP A 37 5.27 8.00 -14.09
N LEU A 38 4.64 9.08 -13.61
CA LEU A 38 5.33 10.18 -12.94
C LEU A 38 6.04 9.72 -11.67
N CYS A 39 5.38 8.92 -10.82
CA CYS A 39 5.96 8.39 -9.59
C CYS A 39 7.17 7.51 -9.87
N VAL A 40 7.04 6.59 -10.84
CA VAL A 40 8.09 5.65 -11.23
C VAL A 40 9.31 6.39 -11.80
N ALA A 41 9.10 7.47 -12.56
CA ALA A 41 10.19 8.30 -13.08
C ALA A 41 10.83 9.20 -12.01
N PHE A 42 10.01 9.78 -11.12
CA PHE A 42 10.47 10.76 -10.15
C PHE A 42 11.09 10.13 -8.92
N LEU A 43 10.40 9.19 -8.25
CA LEU A 43 10.75 8.71 -6.90
C LEU A 43 12.17 8.17 -6.78
N PRO A 44 12.66 7.24 -7.62
CA PRO A 44 14.05 6.75 -7.57
C PRO A 44 15.06 7.74 -8.17
N GLY A 45 14.66 8.98 -8.46
CA GLY A 45 15.43 9.95 -9.23
C GLY A 45 16.65 10.55 -8.51
N TYR A 46 17.46 11.26 -9.30
CA TYR A 46 18.71 11.89 -8.88
C TYR A 46 18.54 12.96 -7.78
N HIS A 47 17.31 13.46 -7.59
CA HIS A 47 17.03 14.56 -6.69
C HIS A 47 17.43 14.25 -5.23
N ARG A 48 17.47 12.96 -4.84
CA ARG A 48 17.92 12.48 -3.53
C ARG A 48 19.37 12.84 -3.21
N TYR A 49 20.19 12.92 -4.25
CA TYR A 49 21.62 13.21 -4.13
C TYR A 49 21.94 14.71 -4.17
N LEU A 50 20.97 15.56 -4.48
CA LEU A 50 21.17 17.01 -4.60
C LEU A 50 21.82 17.65 -3.37
N PRO A 51 21.41 17.33 -2.12
CA PRO A 51 22.08 17.90 -0.95
C PRO A 51 23.57 17.55 -0.91
N TYR A 52 23.94 16.31 -1.26
CA TYR A 52 25.34 15.88 -1.26
C TYR A 52 26.14 16.50 -2.40
N VAL A 53 25.57 16.53 -3.62
CA VAL A 53 26.21 17.15 -4.79
C VAL A 53 26.47 18.64 -4.53
N HIS A 54 25.51 19.36 -3.97
CA HIS A 54 25.70 20.77 -3.63
C HIS A 54 26.73 20.97 -2.52
N THR A 55 26.75 20.13 -1.48
CA THR A 55 27.80 20.19 -0.45
C THR A 55 29.19 20.06 -1.05
N VAL A 56 29.40 19.06 -1.93
CA VAL A 56 30.69 18.84 -2.59
C VAL A 56 31.04 20.01 -3.50
N LEU A 57 30.09 20.51 -4.29
CA LEU A 57 30.31 21.59 -5.24
C LEU A 57 30.66 22.92 -4.53
N TRP A 58 29.93 23.28 -3.48
CA TRP A 58 30.21 24.50 -2.70
C TRP A 58 31.49 24.39 -1.86
N GLY A 59 31.78 23.22 -1.31
CA GLY A 59 33.04 22.95 -0.61
C GLY A 59 34.23 23.05 -1.57
N ALA A 60 34.14 22.42 -2.74
CA ALA A 60 35.17 22.47 -3.77
C ALA A 60 35.38 23.88 -4.33
N ALA A 61 34.30 24.63 -4.58
CA ALA A 61 34.38 26.01 -5.05
C ALA A 61 35.08 26.92 -4.03
N ALA A 62 34.76 26.80 -2.73
CA ALA A 62 35.43 27.54 -1.67
C ALA A 62 36.91 27.14 -1.53
N GLY A 63 37.21 25.84 -1.56
CA GLY A 63 38.59 25.34 -1.52
C GLY A 63 39.42 25.83 -2.70
N PHE A 64 38.85 25.81 -3.90
CA PHE A 64 39.49 26.33 -5.11
C PHE A 64 39.74 27.84 -5.01
N GLY A 65 38.78 28.61 -4.48
CA GLY A 65 38.95 30.04 -4.22
C GLY A 65 40.09 30.32 -3.25
N LEU A 66 40.16 29.59 -2.14
CA LEU A 66 41.26 29.71 -1.17
C LEU A 66 42.61 29.34 -1.79
N TYR A 67 42.67 28.27 -2.59
CA TYR A 67 43.88 27.85 -3.30
C TYR A 67 44.36 28.91 -4.30
N ARG A 68 43.43 29.47 -5.09
CA ARG A 68 43.75 30.40 -6.19
C ARG A 68 44.13 31.79 -5.72
N PHE A 69 43.49 32.30 -4.66
CA PHE A 69 43.73 33.67 -4.17
C PHE A 69 44.70 33.72 -2.99
N LYS A 70 45.06 32.58 -2.40
CA LYS A 70 45.96 32.45 -1.23
C LYS A 70 45.70 33.51 -0.15
N PRO A 71 44.44 33.76 0.26
CA PRO A 71 44.18 34.73 1.30
C PRO A 71 44.89 34.28 2.59
N LYS A 72 45.47 35.23 3.33
CA LYS A 72 46.09 34.98 4.64
C LYS A 72 45.02 34.76 5.70
N VAL A 73 44.22 33.71 5.54
CA VAL A 73 43.16 33.36 6.50
C VAL A 73 43.75 32.47 7.57
N ARG A 74 43.46 32.79 8.84
CA ARG A 74 43.90 32.01 10.00
C ARG A 74 43.29 30.60 10.05
N PHE A 75 42.13 30.40 9.41
CA PHE A 75 41.36 29.16 9.44
C PHE A 75 40.72 28.82 8.07
N PRO A 76 41.48 28.33 7.09
CA PRO A 76 40.92 28.02 5.75
C PRO A 76 39.92 26.86 5.80
N THR A 77 40.10 25.90 6.71
CA THR A 77 39.21 24.74 6.86
C THR A 77 37.82 25.13 7.35
N THR A 78 37.68 26.17 8.18
CA THR A 78 36.38 26.62 8.67
C THR A 78 35.58 27.28 7.55
N ILE A 79 36.21 28.04 6.66
CA ILE A 79 35.55 28.63 5.49
C ILE A 79 35.00 27.53 4.57
N VAL A 80 35.82 26.51 4.27
CA VAL A 80 35.37 25.37 3.45
C VAL A 80 34.21 24.63 4.14
N GLY A 81 34.32 24.40 5.45
CA GLY A 81 33.26 23.74 6.24
C GLY A 81 31.94 24.52 6.22
N VAL A 82 31.98 25.84 6.47
CA VAL A 82 30.79 26.70 6.43
C VAL A 82 30.20 26.78 5.02
N SER A 83 31.03 26.84 3.98
CA SER A 83 30.57 26.79 2.58
C SER A 83 29.87 25.47 2.27
N ALA A 84 30.43 24.34 2.71
CA ALA A 84 29.84 23.01 2.51
C ALA A 84 28.47 22.88 3.20
N VAL A 85 28.35 23.35 4.45
CA VAL A 85 27.06 23.38 5.18
C VAL A 85 26.03 24.28 4.48
N SER A 86 26.47 25.42 3.96
CA SER A 86 25.60 26.33 3.19
C SER A 86 25.13 25.67 1.88
N GLY A 87 26.03 24.96 1.20
CA GLY A 87 25.73 24.16 0.02
C GLY A 87 24.69 23.07 0.32
N TYR A 88 24.81 22.37 1.45
CA TYR A 88 23.82 21.39 1.89
C TYR A 88 22.43 22.03 2.05
N GLY A 89 22.36 23.20 2.69
CA GLY A 89 21.11 23.95 2.85
C GLY A 89 20.47 24.33 1.51
N PHE A 90 21.27 24.80 0.55
CA PHE A 90 20.80 25.10 -0.80
C PHE A 90 20.30 23.84 -1.52
N GLY A 91 21.01 22.72 -1.38
CA GLY A 91 20.60 21.44 -1.95
C GLY A 91 19.28 20.91 -1.36
N LEU A 92 19.02 21.12 -0.06
CA LEU A 92 17.72 20.83 0.54
C LEU A 92 16.61 21.72 -0.04
N ALA A 93 16.85 23.02 -0.21
CA ALA A 93 15.87 23.91 -0.83
C ALA A 93 15.52 23.47 -2.27
N HIS A 94 16.54 23.07 -3.05
CA HIS A 94 16.33 22.51 -4.39
C HIS A 94 15.56 21.19 -4.35
N TYR A 95 15.92 20.28 -3.43
CA TYR A 95 15.20 19.02 -3.20
C TYR A 95 13.71 19.26 -2.93
N PHE A 96 13.37 20.19 -2.04
CA PHE A 96 11.98 20.53 -1.73
C PHE A 96 11.26 21.18 -2.92
N ARG A 97 11.97 21.99 -3.71
CA ARG A 97 11.42 22.60 -4.91
C ARG A 97 11.02 21.56 -5.94
N GLU A 98 11.88 20.56 -6.18
CA GLU A 98 11.58 19.46 -7.10
C GLU A 98 10.40 18.60 -6.61
N HIS A 99 10.34 18.28 -5.31
CA HIS A 99 9.19 17.59 -4.73
C HIS A 99 7.89 18.40 -4.86
N ARG A 100 7.96 19.72 -4.69
CA ARG A 100 6.80 20.59 -4.87
C ARG A 100 6.37 20.64 -6.33
N LYS A 101 7.31 20.63 -7.27
CA LYS A 101 7.03 20.57 -8.70
C LYS A 101 6.37 19.24 -9.08
N PHE A 102 6.92 18.12 -8.62
CA PHE A 102 6.33 16.79 -8.78
C PHE A 102 4.91 16.73 -8.21
N ALA A 103 4.72 17.16 -6.97
CA ALA A 103 3.39 17.19 -6.35
C ALA A 103 2.40 18.05 -7.17
N ARG A 104 2.86 19.11 -7.85
CA ARG A 104 1.99 19.91 -8.72
C ARG A 104 1.60 19.23 -10.02
N GLN A 105 2.40 18.28 -10.49
CA GLN A 105 2.17 17.54 -11.73
C GLN A 105 1.22 16.35 -11.53
N LEU A 106 1.06 15.87 -10.29
CA LEU A 106 0.09 14.82 -9.97
C LEU A 106 -1.34 15.33 -10.18
N ASP A 107 -2.15 14.50 -10.84
CA ASP A 107 -3.58 14.73 -11.04
C ASP A 107 -4.33 14.69 -9.71
N ASP A 108 -4.04 13.68 -8.87
CA ASP A 108 -4.63 13.56 -7.54
C ASP A 108 -3.59 13.37 -6.42
N ARG A 109 -3.18 14.51 -5.85
CA ARG A 109 -2.25 14.54 -4.71
C ARG A 109 -2.77 13.78 -3.50
N GLN A 110 -4.08 13.76 -3.27
CA GLN A 110 -4.64 13.13 -2.07
C GLN A 110 -4.67 11.60 -2.24
N ALA A 111 -5.06 11.13 -3.42
CA ALA A 111 -4.97 9.71 -3.77
C ALA A 111 -3.53 9.20 -3.62
N PHE A 112 -2.54 9.96 -4.10
CA PHE A 112 -1.13 9.60 -3.96
C PHE A 112 -0.67 9.47 -2.50
N LEU A 113 -1.13 10.34 -1.59
CA LEU A 113 -0.80 10.20 -0.16
C LEU A 113 -1.40 8.92 0.45
N LEU A 114 -2.60 8.53 0.01
CA LEU A 114 -3.25 7.29 0.46
C LEU A 114 -2.52 6.06 -0.08
N VAL A 115 -2.07 6.09 -1.33
CA VAL A 115 -1.17 5.10 -1.95
C VAL A 115 0.11 4.91 -1.13
N LEU A 116 0.77 6.00 -0.74
CA LEU A 116 1.97 5.92 0.09
C LEU A 116 1.71 5.29 1.46
N GLU A 117 0.55 5.58 2.06
CA GLU A 117 0.14 4.97 3.32
C GLU A 117 -0.15 3.46 3.13
N ASN A 118 -0.77 3.06 2.03
CA ASN A 118 -1.00 1.65 1.68
C ASN A 118 0.33 0.91 1.47
N VAL A 119 1.28 1.52 0.77
CA VAL A 119 2.65 0.99 0.63
C VAL A 119 3.31 0.83 2.00
N ASN A 120 3.22 1.84 2.86
CA ASN A 120 3.78 1.79 4.21
C ASN A 120 3.17 0.65 5.05
N LYS A 121 1.85 0.45 4.96
CA LYS A 121 1.15 -0.66 5.61
C LYS A 121 1.58 -2.02 5.04
N ARG A 122 1.72 -2.15 3.71
CA ARG A 122 2.18 -3.39 3.05
C ARG A 122 3.60 -3.76 3.44
N LEU A 123 4.43 -2.77 3.74
CA LEU A 123 5.77 -2.98 4.31
C LEU A 123 5.78 -3.37 5.80
N GLY A 124 4.60 -3.47 6.43
CA GLY A 124 4.47 -3.88 7.83
C GLY A 124 4.81 -2.79 8.85
N ASN A 125 4.92 -1.52 8.42
CA ASN A 125 5.16 -0.44 9.36
C ASN A 125 3.87 -0.09 10.11
N PRO A 126 3.83 -0.21 11.46
CA PRO A 126 2.61 0.07 12.23
C PRO A 126 2.33 1.57 12.35
N ASN A 127 3.36 2.40 12.16
CA ASN A 127 3.25 3.85 12.29
C ASN A 127 2.69 4.47 11.01
N ARG A 128 1.66 5.31 11.16
CA ARG A 128 1.13 6.12 10.07
C ARG A 128 2.20 7.09 9.58
N LEU A 129 2.44 7.14 8.27
CA LEU A 129 3.45 8.03 7.69
C LEU A 129 3.01 9.49 7.81
N PHE A 130 1.69 9.71 7.72
CA PHE A 130 1.07 11.02 7.79
C PHE A 130 0.01 11.06 8.91
N PRO A 131 0.36 11.49 10.14
CA PRO A 131 -0.55 11.46 11.30
C PRO A 131 -1.84 12.28 11.12
N ARG A 132 -1.82 13.27 10.23
CA ARG A 132 -2.94 14.20 9.98
C ARG A 132 -3.79 13.83 8.76
N LEU A 133 -3.50 12.71 8.11
CA LEU A 133 -4.23 12.28 6.93
C LEU A 133 -5.52 11.56 7.36
N ASP A 134 -6.66 12.17 7.09
CA ASP A 134 -7.96 11.55 7.29
C ASP A 134 -8.28 10.68 6.06
N ASN A 135 -7.84 9.42 6.12
CA ASN A 135 -7.93 8.48 5.01
C ASN A 135 -9.37 8.31 4.51
N ASN A 136 -10.36 8.32 5.42
CA ASN A 136 -11.76 8.11 5.08
C ASN A 136 -12.28 9.27 4.23
N ARG A 137 -11.99 10.51 4.64
CA ARG A 137 -12.37 11.71 3.92
C ARG A 137 -11.72 11.79 2.53
N ILE A 138 -10.45 11.39 2.44
CA ILE A 138 -9.74 11.36 1.16
C ILE A 138 -10.34 10.31 0.24
N LEU A 139 -10.52 9.09 0.74
CA LEU A 139 -11.12 7.99 -0.03
C LEU A 139 -12.49 8.38 -0.57
N GLU A 140 -13.35 8.97 0.27
CA GLU A 140 -14.67 9.47 -0.12
C GLU A 140 -14.56 10.53 -1.23
N SER A 141 -13.61 11.47 -1.11
CA SER A 141 -13.40 12.50 -2.13
C SER A 141 -12.89 11.96 -3.47
N VAL A 142 -12.09 10.88 -3.43
CA VAL A 142 -11.56 10.20 -4.62
C VAL A 142 -12.68 9.39 -5.28
N MET A 143 -13.44 8.62 -4.48
CA MET A 143 -14.60 7.87 -4.94
C MET A 143 -15.65 8.77 -5.58
N LYS A 144 -15.98 9.89 -4.93
CA LYS A 144 -16.95 10.87 -5.47
C LYS A 144 -16.49 11.45 -6.80
N ARG A 145 -15.22 11.88 -6.91
CA ARG A 145 -14.68 12.42 -8.17
C ARG A 145 -14.69 11.39 -9.30
N LYS A 146 -14.37 10.13 -8.99
CA LYS A 146 -14.42 9.06 -9.99
C LYS A 146 -15.84 8.74 -10.44
N GLN A 147 -16.78 8.70 -9.49
CA GLN A 147 -18.20 8.57 -9.81
C GLN A 147 -18.71 9.71 -10.70
N GLU A 148 -18.28 10.94 -10.45
CA GLU A 148 -18.60 12.11 -11.29
C GLU A 148 -17.95 12.02 -12.69
N SER A 149 -16.75 11.43 -12.78
CA SER A 149 -16.06 11.23 -14.07
C SER A 149 -16.62 10.08 -14.91
N GLY A 150 -17.56 9.29 -14.38
CA GLY A 150 -18.11 8.11 -15.05
C GLY A 150 -17.18 6.89 -15.06
N GLU A 151 -16.07 6.94 -14.32
CA GLU A 151 -15.14 5.82 -14.18
C GLU A 151 -15.64 4.89 -13.06
N VAL A 152 -16.30 3.80 -13.43
CA VAL A 152 -16.85 2.81 -12.48
C VAL A 152 -15.71 1.90 -12.01
N PHE A 153 -15.43 1.92 -10.70
CA PHE A 153 -14.51 0.95 -10.10
C PHE A 153 -15.01 -0.48 -10.30
N ALA A 154 -14.09 -1.42 -10.55
CA ALA A 154 -14.43 -2.83 -10.58
C ALA A 154 -15.05 -3.23 -9.22
N PRO A 155 -16.33 -3.67 -9.20
CA PRO A 155 -16.99 -4.03 -7.95
C PRO A 155 -16.39 -5.35 -7.45
N GLY A 156 -15.55 -5.27 -6.41
CA GLY A 156 -14.93 -6.46 -5.79
C GLY A 156 -13.54 -6.24 -5.23
N ASP A 157 -12.85 -5.17 -5.63
CA ASP A 157 -11.64 -4.74 -4.93
C ASP A 157 -12.07 -3.94 -3.69
N ASP A 158 -12.22 -4.65 -2.58
CA ASP A 158 -12.23 -4.06 -1.25
C ASP A 158 -10.90 -3.32 -1.08
N LEU A 159 -10.87 -2.04 -1.48
CA LEU A 159 -9.81 -1.08 -1.19
C LEU A 159 -9.47 -1.25 0.28
N VAL A 160 -8.29 -1.82 0.54
CA VAL A 160 -7.80 -2.33 1.83
C VAL A 160 -7.89 -1.24 2.92
N GLY A 161 -9.09 -1.06 3.46
CA GLY A 161 -9.48 0.08 4.27
C GLY A 161 -10.08 -0.32 5.61
N ASN A 162 -10.62 -1.54 5.72
CA ASN A 162 -11.20 -2.06 6.96
C ASN A 162 -10.40 -3.25 7.50
N SER A 163 -9.11 -3.03 7.79
CA SER A 163 -8.48 -3.76 8.88
C SER A 163 -8.77 -2.97 10.16
N THR A 164 -9.85 -3.36 10.85
CA THR A 164 -10.10 -3.01 12.25
C THR A 164 -8.79 -3.14 13.04
N PRO A 165 -8.37 -2.14 13.82
CA PRO A 165 -7.20 -2.24 14.68
C PRO A 165 -7.54 -3.06 15.93
N GLU A 166 -7.95 -4.31 15.76
CA GLU A 166 -8.01 -5.29 16.84
C GLU A 166 -7.08 -6.44 16.47
N SER A 167 -6.19 -6.80 17.41
CA SER A 167 -5.25 -7.92 17.32
C SER A 167 -3.84 -7.65 16.79
N LEU A 168 -3.18 -6.61 17.31
CA LEU A 168 -1.73 -6.66 17.57
C LEU A 168 -1.42 -6.09 18.95
N ALA A 169 -2.13 -6.59 19.97
CA ALA A 169 -1.59 -6.61 21.33
C ALA A 169 -0.82 -7.93 21.47
N MET A 170 0.45 -7.93 21.06
CA MET A 170 1.41 -8.86 21.65
C MET A 170 1.58 -8.42 23.11
N ALA A 171 0.74 -8.98 23.97
CA ALA A 171 0.94 -8.93 25.40
C ALA A 171 2.26 -9.65 25.70
N ASP A 172 3.20 -8.88 26.24
CA ASP A 172 4.40 -9.33 26.90
C ASP A 172 3.98 -10.20 28.11
N GLY A 173 3.87 -11.50 27.86
CA GLY A 173 3.45 -12.51 28.83
C GLY A 173 4.65 -13.08 29.58
N SER A 174 5.31 -12.26 30.38
CA SER A 174 6.06 -12.76 31.53
C SER A 174 5.06 -13.35 32.53
N SER A 175 4.97 -14.68 32.59
CA SER A 175 4.34 -15.37 33.71
C SER A 175 5.16 -16.62 34.09
N PRO A 176 5.32 -16.91 35.39
CA PRO A 176 6.35 -17.79 35.90
C PRO A 176 5.98 -19.28 35.83
N ALA A 177 7.03 -20.10 35.85
CA ALA A 177 7.03 -21.55 35.80
C ALA A 177 6.07 -22.26 36.77
N PRO A 178 5.63 -23.48 36.40
CA PRO A 178 5.66 -24.61 37.28
C PRO A 178 6.73 -25.63 36.84
N LYS A 179 7.34 -26.21 37.86
CA LYS A 179 8.41 -27.22 37.84
C LYS A 179 8.04 -28.51 37.09
N ALA A 180 9.11 -29.10 36.54
CA ALA A 180 9.38 -30.52 36.29
C ALA A 180 8.72 -31.19 35.07
N GLU A 181 9.49 -31.43 34.01
CA GLU A 181 10.12 -32.73 33.71
C GLU A 181 11.15 -32.56 32.57
N GLU A 182 12.22 -33.35 32.61
CA GLU A 182 13.43 -33.24 31.79
C GLU A 182 13.18 -33.45 30.27
N PRO A 183 13.80 -32.65 29.39
CA PRO A 183 13.65 -32.80 27.94
C PRO A 183 14.61 -33.86 27.38
N SER A 184 14.05 -34.90 26.76
CA SER A 184 14.74 -35.65 25.70
C SER A 184 15.12 -34.68 24.56
N PRO A 185 16.27 -34.87 23.87
CA PRO A 185 16.72 -33.96 22.82
C PRO A 185 15.70 -33.92 21.67
N ALA A 186 14.94 -32.84 21.62
CA ALA A 186 13.90 -32.61 20.63
C ALA A 186 14.52 -32.57 19.24
N ARG A 187 14.09 -33.50 18.38
CA ARG A 187 14.32 -33.41 16.93
C ARG A 187 13.80 -32.05 16.45
N PRO A 188 14.50 -31.37 15.53
CA PRO A 188 14.00 -30.12 14.97
C PRO A 188 12.61 -30.37 14.39
N LYS A 189 11.59 -29.68 14.94
CA LYS A 189 10.22 -29.75 14.45
C LYS A 189 10.24 -29.50 12.95
N THR A 190 9.74 -30.44 12.16
CA THR A 190 9.71 -30.30 10.70
C THR A 190 8.78 -29.14 10.33
N ALA A 191 9.03 -28.47 9.21
CA ALA A 191 8.17 -27.34 8.76
C ALA A 191 6.68 -27.73 8.72
N TRP A 192 6.39 -29.00 8.40
CA TRP A 192 5.04 -29.57 8.43
C TRP A 192 4.42 -29.69 9.83
N GLU A 193 5.23 -29.86 10.85
CA GLU A 193 4.80 -29.94 12.25
C GLU A 193 4.48 -28.54 12.79
N ALA A 194 5.28 -27.54 12.41
CA ALA A 194 4.99 -26.14 12.69
C ALA A 194 3.68 -25.67 12.02
N ILE A 195 3.42 -26.08 10.77
CA ILE A 195 2.16 -25.78 10.08
C ILE A 195 0.96 -26.47 10.77
N ARG A 196 1.12 -27.72 11.23
CA ARG A 196 0.06 -28.44 11.94
C ARG A 196 -0.25 -27.82 13.29
N GLU A 197 0.76 -27.38 14.03
CA GLU A 197 0.60 -26.71 15.32
C GLU A 197 -0.06 -25.33 15.15
N ALA A 198 0.32 -24.57 14.12
CA ALA A 198 -0.30 -23.28 13.78
C ALA A 198 -1.77 -23.43 13.35
N ASN A 199 -2.09 -24.45 12.55
CA ASN A 199 -3.47 -24.73 12.15
C ASN A 199 -4.32 -25.22 13.33
N ALA A 200 -3.77 -26.08 14.20
CA ALA A 200 -4.46 -26.55 15.39
C ALA A 200 -4.85 -25.39 16.33
N GLN A 201 -3.95 -24.42 16.52
CA GLN A 201 -4.24 -23.21 17.30
C GLN A 201 -5.31 -22.30 16.69
N ASN A 202 -5.51 -22.35 15.36
CA ASN A 202 -6.52 -21.56 14.66
C ASN A 202 -7.88 -22.26 14.52
N THR A 203 -8.01 -23.55 14.86
CA THR A 203 -9.27 -24.32 14.72
C THR A 203 -10.45 -23.76 15.54
N GLY A 204 -10.21 -22.88 16.52
CA GLY A 204 -11.24 -22.20 17.31
C GLY A 204 -11.55 -20.76 16.89
N LYS A 205 -10.76 -20.17 15.99
CA LYS A 205 -10.98 -18.81 15.48
C LYS A 205 -11.78 -18.93 14.19
N ARG A 206 -12.89 -18.19 14.07
CA ARG A 206 -13.70 -18.16 12.84
C ARG A 206 -12.78 -17.83 11.66
N SER A 207 -12.69 -18.74 10.71
CA SER A 207 -11.93 -18.51 9.48
C SER A 207 -12.51 -17.31 8.75
N SER A 208 -11.68 -16.45 8.17
CA SER A 208 -12.15 -15.32 7.35
C SER A 208 -13.09 -15.77 6.23
N TRP A 209 -12.92 -17.01 5.75
CA TRP A 209 -13.81 -17.67 4.80
C TRP A 209 -15.20 -17.99 5.37
N ASP A 210 -15.31 -18.35 6.64
CA ASP A 210 -16.60 -18.56 7.29
C ASP A 210 -17.31 -17.23 7.56
N GLU A 211 -16.58 -16.16 7.88
CA GLU A 211 -17.17 -14.82 8.00
C GLU A 211 -17.73 -14.32 6.67
N LEU A 212 -17.00 -14.55 5.57
CA LEU A 212 -17.47 -14.21 4.23
C LEU A 212 -18.73 -14.99 3.88
N ARG A 213 -18.76 -16.31 4.13
CA ARG A 213 -19.95 -17.14 3.90
C ARG A 213 -21.13 -16.68 4.76
N GLN A 214 -20.89 -16.39 6.03
CA GLN A 214 -21.92 -15.94 6.97
C GLN A 214 -22.50 -14.57 6.60
N ARG A 215 -21.68 -13.65 6.07
CA ARG A 215 -22.17 -12.39 5.48
C ARG A 215 -23.05 -12.66 4.27
N HIS A 216 -22.59 -13.50 3.35
CA HIS A 216 -23.31 -13.82 2.13
C HIS A 216 -24.65 -14.55 2.41
N GLU A 217 -24.73 -15.32 3.48
CA GLU A 217 -25.96 -15.93 3.97
C GLU A 217 -26.90 -14.91 4.63
N ARG A 218 -26.38 -13.95 5.42
CA ARG A 218 -27.21 -12.87 6.01
C ARG A 218 -27.84 -11.99 4.95
N ASP A 219 -27.06 -11.60 3.93
CA ASP A 219 -27.56 -10.75 2.85
C ASP A 219 -28.68 -11.45 2.07
N ARG A 220 -28.54 -12.75 1.79
CA ARG A 220 -29.60 -13.56 1.15
C ARG A 220 -30.87 -13.70 1.98
N VAL A 221 -30.76 -13.79 3.31
CA VAL A 221 -31.94 -13.89 4.18
C VAL A 221 -32.67 -12.55 4.30
N SER A 222 -31.93 -11.44 4.35
CA SER A 222 -32.50 -10.09 4.40
C SER A 222 -33.27 -9.70 3.13
N ASP A 223 -32.78 -10.09 1.94
CA ASP A 223 -33.51 -9.88 0.68
C ASP A 223 -34.81 -10.68 0.61
N ARG A 224 -34.84 -11.88 1.21
CA ARG A 224 -36.01 -12.76 1.16
C ARG A 224 -37.14 -12.33 2.10
N VAL A 225 -36.83 -11.61 3.18
CA VAL A 225 -37.83 -11.16 4.17
C VAL A 225 -38.53 -9.86 3.75
N THR A 226 -37.92 -9.07 2.87
CA THR A 226 -38.47 -7.75 2.47
C THR A 226 -39.51 -7.83 1.35
N ILE A 227 -39.70 -9.00 0.72
CA ILE A 227 -40.65 -9.20 -0.40
C ILE A 227 -41.75 -10.20 -0.01
N GLN A 228 -42.68 -9.81 0.87
CA GLN A 228 -44.10 -10.19 0.76
C GLN A 228 -44.98 -9.45 1.79
N PRO A 229 -45.94 -8.65 1.31
CA PRO A 229 -47.32 -9.12 1.37
C PRO A 229 -48.11 -8.91 0.07
N GLN A 230 -48.84 -9.97 -0.29
CA GLN A 230 -50.10 -9.99 -1.05
C GLN A 230 -50.11 -9.46 -2.50
N THR A 231 -50.26 -10.36 -3.48
CA THR A 231 -51.53 -10.66 -4.18
C THR A 231 -51.31 -11.59 -5.38
N SER A 232 -52.04 -12.70 -5.36
CA SER A 232 -52.48 -13.57 -6.47
C SER A 232 -52.04 -13.29 -7.91
N THR A 233 -51.30 -14.25 -8.50
CA THR A 233 -51.53 -14.82 -9.86
C THR A 233 -50.60 -16.04 -10.06
N PRO A 234 -51.07 -17.22 -10.51
CA PRO A 234 -50.22 -18.39 -10.76
C PRO A 234 -49.96 -18.55 -12.26
N SER A 235 -48.89 -17.94 -12.75
CA SER A 235 -48.26 -18.24 -14.05
C SER A 235 -46.92 -17.52 -14.08
N ASP A 236 -45.83 -18.23 -14.39
CA ASP A 236 -44.48 -17.69 -14.64
C ASP A 236 -43.63 -17.28 -13.43
N LEU A 237 -43.62 -18.10 -12.38
CA LEU A 237 -42.43 -18.23 -11.54
C LEU A 237 -41.58 -19.38 -12.10
N GLU A 238 -40.95 -19.15 -13.26
CA GLU A 238 -39.82 -19.97 -13.68
C GLU A 238 -38.74 -19.82 -12.61
N ASP A 239 -38.45 -20.92 -11.91
CA ASP A 239 -37.45 -20.99 -10.86
C ASP A 239 -36.13 -20.41 -11.40
N PRO A 240 -35.56 -19.35 -10.79
CA PRO A 240 -34.32 -18.74 -11.28
C PRO A 240 -33.18 -19.76 -11.39
N ARG A 241 -33.29 -20.88 -10.68
CA ARG A 241 -32.39 -22.02 -10.78
C ARG A 241 -32.52 -22.78 -12.11
N ALA A 242 -33.72 -22.93 -12.65
CA ALA A 242 -33.97 -23.57 -13.94
C ALA A 242 -33.41 -22.73 -15.09
N LYS A 243 -33.55 -21.39 -15.01
CA LYS A 243 -32.97 -20.47 -16.01
C LYS A 243 -31.43 -20.52 -16.02
N ALA A 244 -30.80 -20.48 -14.84
CA ALA A 244 -29.34 -20.59 -14.74
C ALA A 244 -28.81 -21.94 -15.27
N GLN A 245 -29.58 -23.01 -15.08
CA GLN A 245 -29.20 -24.34 -15.58
C GLN A 245 -29.32 -24.44 -17.09
N ALA A 246 -30.36 -23.86 -17.68
CA ALA A 246 -30.51 -23.77 -19.14
C ALA A 246 -29.39 -22.95 -19.80
N GLU A 247 -28.97 -21.84 -19.16
CA GLU A 247 -27.85 -21.04 -19.66
C GLU A 247 -26.52 -21.81 -19.62
N PHE A 248 -26.29 -22.60 -18.57
CA PHE A 248 -25.09 -23.42 -18.45
C PHE A 248 -25.04 -24.54 -19.50
N ASP A 249 -26.17 -25.21 -19.74
CA ASP A 249 -26.28 -26.25 -20.76
C ASP A 249 -26.10 -25.68 -22.16
N ALA A 250 -26.62 -24.47 -22.43
CA ALA A 250 -26.44 -23.77 -23.71
C ALA A 250 -24.97 -23.44 -23.99
N ILE A 251 -24.19 -23.04 -22.97
CA ILE A 251 -22.75 -22.77 -23.12
C ILE A 251 -21.98 -24.07 -23.43
N LEU A 252 -22.29 -25.16 -22.73
CA LEU A 252 -21.65 -26.46 -22.98
C LEU A 252 -21.98 -27.01 -24.37
N GLU A 253 -23.20 -26.80 -24.85
CA GLU A 253 -23.59 -27.23 -26.19
C GLU A 253 -22.92 -26.39 -27.28
N ALA A 254 -22.74 -25.08 -27.04
CA ALA A 254 -21.96 -24.20 -27.92
C ALA A 254 -20.49 -24.63 -28.00
N GLU A 255 -19.87 -25.02 -26.88
CA GLU A 255 -18.49 -25.52 -26.85
C GLU A 255 -18.34 -26.86 -27.59
N ARG A 256 -19.29 -27.80 -27.40
CA ARG A 256 -19.30 -29.07 -28.14
C ARG A 256 -19.49 -28.88 -29.65
N LYS A 257 -20.30 -27.88 -30.04
CA LYS A 257 -20.53 -27.55 -31.45
C LYS A 257 -19.28 -26.91 -32.08
N ALA A 258 -18.58 -26.04 -31.34
CA ALA A 258 -17.33 -25.44 -31.78
C ALA A 258 -16.19 -26.46 -31.91
N ALA A 259 -16.16 -27.51 -31.08
CA ALA A 259 -15.13 -28.55 -31.15
C ALA A 259 -15.35 -29.58 -32.29
N ARG A 260 -16.52 -29.57 -32.96
CA ARG A 260 -16.88 -30.51 -34.04
C ARG A 260 -16.92 -29.87 -35.43
N GLY A 261 -16.79 -28.55 -35.54
CA GLY A 261 -16.69 -27.81 -36.80
C GLY A 261 -15.27 -27.38 -37.08
#